data_AF-A0AA39KAQ9-F1
#
_entry.id   AF-A0AA39KAQ9-F1
#
_cell.length_a   1.000
_cell.length_b   1.000
_cell.length_c   1.000
_cell.angle_alpha   90.00
_cell.angle_beta   90.00
_cell.angle_gamma   90.00
#
_symmetry.space_group_name_H-M   'P 1'
#
loop_
_entity.id
_entity.type
_entity.pdbx_description
1 polymer ?
#
loop_
_entity_poly.entity_id
_entity_poly.type
_entity_poly.pdbx_seq_one_letter_code
_entity_poly.pdbx_strand_id
1 'polypeptide(L)'
;MPLLGARTAPAKFKGKHNLVKRFIRQYKQMCAIYNMLGKERCKWIIDYCSSMVTQFIESLDSFMDGNWDQLEEDILTYYNADLSESRYLIKRIHNLKKFKQYEVDFLTVSNWLLCKKKITKNEQHTKFWYGLNNKLREAVEAHHLAMHPQYDPQQIIVHNDVAKIIYNMFT
;
A
#
# COMPACT_ATOMS: atom_id res chain seq x y z
N MET A 1 27.49 12.75 3.53
CA MET A 1 26.54 11.68 3.13
C MET A 1 27.19 10.32 3.39
N PRO A 2 26.48 9.32 3.92
CA PRO A 2 27.05 8.00 4.17
C PRO A 2 27.42 7.33 2.84
N LEU A 3 28.65 6.81 2.77
CA LEU A 3 29.15 6.04 1.63
C LEU A 3 28.25 4.82 1.37
N LEU A 4 27.96 4.56 0.09
CA LEU A 4 27.16 3.40 -0.31
C LEU A 4 27.80 2.10 0.20
N GLY A 5 27.02 1.28 0.90
CA GLY A 5 27.49 0.03 1.50
C GLY A 5 28.04 0.17 2.93
N ALA A 6 28.16 1.39 3.47
CA ALA A 6 28.38 1.57 4.90
C ALA A 6 27.19 1.00 5.69
N ARG A 7 27.44 0.49 6.90
CA ARG A 7 26.40 -0.07 7.79
C ARG A 7 25.27 0.93 8.09
N THR A 8 25.53 2.22 7.92
CA THR A 8 24.60 3.34 8.13
C THR A 8 23.91 3.83 6.86
N ALA A 9 24.26 3.30 5.68
CA ALA A 9 23.66 3.69 4.41
C ALA A 9 22.26 3.06 4.24
N PRO A 10 21.26 3.82 3.78
CA PRO A 10 19.95 3.26 3.50
C PRO A 10 19.99 2.27 2.34
N ALA A 11 19.05 1.33 2.36
CA ALA A 11 18.85 0.41 1.25
C ALA A 11 18.49 1.17 -0.04
N LYS A 12 19.06 0.74 -1.17
CA LYS A 12 18.80 1.36 -2.48
C LYS A 12 17.31 1.30 -2.85
N PHE A 13 16.77 2.40 -3.33
CA PHE A 13 15.42 2.47 -3.87
C PHE A 13 15.36 1.79 -5.25
N LYS A 14 14.44 0.83 -5.39
CA LYS A 14 14.28 0.01 -6.60
C LYS A 14 12.99 0.32 -7.37
N GLY A 15 12.42 1.51 -7.20
CA GLY A 15 11.21 1.93 -7.92
C GLY A 15 9.90 1.31 -7.39
N LYS A 16 9.90 0.72 -6.19
CA LYS A 16 8.67 0.17 -5.59
C LYS A 16 7.74 1.30 -5.16
N HIS A 17 6.54 1.37 -5.75
CA HIS A 17 5.52 2.38 -5.48
C HIS A 17 5.24 2.60 -3.98
N ASN A 18 5.07 1.52 -3.21
CA ASN A 18 4.74 1.61 -1.77
C ASN A 18 5.90 2.14 -0.91
N LEU A 19 7.13 2.18 -1.46
CA LEU A 19 8.33 2.60 -0.74
C LEU A 19 8.78 4.02 -1.11
N VAL A 20 8.28 4.61 -2.20
CA VAL A 20 8.77 5.92 -2.68
C VAL A 20 8.63 7.02 -1.63
N LYS A 21 7.47 7.09 -0.95
CA LYS A 21 7.22 8.08 0.11
C LYS A 21 8.18 7.91 1.30
N ARG A 22 8.46 6.66 1.69
CA ARG A 22 9.41 6.36 2.76
C ARG A 22 10.84 6.73 2.35
N PHE A 23 11.22 6.40 1.12
CA PHE A 23 12.52 6.70 0.55
C PHE A 23 12.79 8.20 0.53
N ILE A 24 11.90 9.00 -0.06
CA ILE A 24 12.03 10.47 -0.10
C ILE A 24 12.13 11.06 1.30
N ARG A 25 11.30 10.60 2.25
CA ARG A 25 11.37 11.06 3.65
C ARG A 25 12.72 10.79 4.29
N GLN A 26 13.25 9.57 4.13
CA GLN A 26 14.57 9.20 4.66
C GLN A 26 15.68 10.01 4.00
N TYR A 27 15.57 10.25 2.69
CA TYR A 27 16.51 11.08 1.95
C TYR A 27 16.55 12.52 2.48
N LYS A 28 15.39 13.17 2.65
CA LYS A 28 15.29 14.53 3.22
C LYS A 28 15.88 14.63 4.61
N GLN A 29 15.66 13.63 5.47
CA GLN A 29 16.27 13.57 6.80
C GLN A 29 17.80 13.53 6.73
N MET A 30 18.37 12.75 5.81
CA MET A 30 19.82 12.73 5.60
C MET A 30 20.32 14.07 5.05
N CYS A 31 19.65 14.65 4.05
CA CYS A 31 20.02 15.97 3.53
C CYS A 31 20.05 17.04 4.63
N ALA A 32 19.11 16.99 5.57
CA ALA A 32 19.07 17.90 6.73
C ALA A 32 20.26 17.68 7.68
N ILE A 33 20.61 16.42 8.00
CA ILE A 33 21.76 16.11 8.88
C ILE A 33 23.08 16.62 8.28
N TYR A 34 23.23 16.52 6.96
CA TYR A 34 24.46 16.90 6.25
C TYR A 34 24.40 18.32 5.66
N ASN A 35 23.39 19.14 6.00
CA ASN A 35 23.21 20.51 5.50
C ASN A 35 23.33 20.66 3.97
N MET A 36 22.80 19.70 3.20
CA MET A 36 22.93 19.75 1.74
C MET A 36 22.02 20.81 1.12
N LEU A 37 22.54 21.53 0.13
CA LEU A 37 21.83 22.56 -0.63
C LEU A 37 21.13 21.98 -1.87
N GLY A 38 20.11 22.66 -2.40
CA GLY A 38 19.16 22.12 -3.40
C GLY A 38 19.79 21.37 -4.59
N LYS A 39 20.75 21.98 -5.29
CA LYS A 39 21.41 21.34 -6.45
C LYS A 39 22.23 20.10 -6.09
N GLU A 40 22.84 20.10 -4.91
CA GLU A 40 23.56 18.93 -4.40
C GLU A 40 22.58 17.81 -4.02
N ARG A 41 21.39 18.16 -3.51
CA ARG A 41 20.34 17.17 -3.24
C ARG A 41 19.87 16.46 -4.50
N CYS A 42 19.80 17.13 -5.64
CA CYS A 42 19.47 16.45 -6.90
C CYS A 42 20.55 15.44 -7.27
N LYS A 43 21.83 15.82 -7.25
CA LYS A 43 22.93 14.93 -7.66
C LYS A 43 23.11 13.70 -6.78
N TRP A 44 22.87 13.81 -5.48
CA TRP A 44 23.15 12.71 -4.54
C TRP A 44 21.99 11.70 -4.42
N ILE A 45 20.79 12.00 -4.92
CA ILE A 45 19.66 11.06 -4.80
C ILE A 45 19.88 9.79 -5.63
N ILE A 46 20.55 9.91 -6.77
CA ILE A 46 20.79 8.79 -7.69
C ILE A 46 21.73 7.72 -7.13
N ASP A 47 22.62 8.09 -6.21
CA ASP A 47 23.50 7.15 -5.51
C ASP A 47 22.70 6.13 -4.69
N TYR A 48 21.59 6.58 -4.12
CA TYR A 48 20.68 5.78 -3.32
C TYR A 48 19.60 5.08 -4.16
N CYS A 49 19.71 5.10 -5.48
CA CYS A 49 18.80 4.45 -6.42
C CYS A 49 19.45 3.23 -7.10
N SER A 50 18.61 2.30 -7.58
CA SER A 50 19.06 1.25 -8.51
C SER A 50 19.31 1.84 -9.91
N SER A 51 20.16 1.19 -10.70
CA SER A 51 20.55 1.67 -12.05
C SER A 51 19.36 2.07 -12.94
N MET A 52 18.28 1.29 -12.93
CA MET A 52 17.07 1.61 -13.71
C MET A 52 16.39 2.90 -13.24
N VAL A 53 16.33 3.12 -11.92
CA VAL A 53 15.75 4.31 -11.31
C VAL A 53 16.67 5.52 -11.51
N THR A 54 17.98 5.33 -11.44
CA THR A 54 18.98 6.35 -11.73
C THR A 54 18.83 6.88 -13.15
N GLN A 55 18.80 6.00 -14.15
CA GLN A 55 18.61 6.38 -15.56
C GLN A 55 17.29 7.15 -15.77
N PHE A 56 16.22 6.72 -15.10
CA PHE A 56 14.95 7.42 -15.16
C PHE A 56 15.04 8.82 -14.54
N ILE A 57 15.60 8.95 -13.33
CA ILE A 57 15.77 10.24 -12.65
C ILE A 57 16.66 11.19 -13.46
N GLU A 58 17.76 10.69 -14.03
CA GLU A 58 18.66 11.47 -14.88
C GLU A 58 18.00 11.96 -16.18
N SER A 59 16.93 11.30 -16.63
CA SER A 59 16.16 11.72 -17.80
C SER A 59 15.12 12.81 -17.53
N LEU A 60 14.91 13.20 -16.27
CA LEU A 60 13.94 14.24 -15.91
C LEU A 60 14.56 15.64 -16.04
N ASP A 61 13.82 16.56 -16.66
CA ASP A 61 14.24 17.97 -16.78
C ASP A 61 14.48 18.60 -15.39
N SER A 62 13.66 18.24 -14.40
CA SER A 62 13.80 18.69 -13.01
C SER A 62 15.13 18.28 -12.35
N PHE A 63 15.70 17.14 -12.75
CA PHE A 63 17.03 16.73 -12.33
C PHE A 63 18.12 17.56 -13.02
N MET A 64 17.98 17.78 -14.33
CA MET A 64 18.93 18.56 -15.15
C MET A 64 19.01 20.02 -14.70
N ASP A 65 17.86 20.62 -14.37
CA ASP A 65 17.77 21.99 -13.87
C ASP A 65 18.26 22.12 -12.41
N GLY A 66 18.45 21.00 -11.72
CA GLY A 66 18.82 20.95 -10.31
C GLY A 66 17.72 21.49 -9.39
N ASN A 67 16.46 21.39 -9.82
CA ASN A 67 15.29 21.82 -9.06
C ASN A 67 14.78 20.68 -8.18
N TRP A 68 15.20 20.68 -6.91
CA TRP A 68 14.82 19.64 -5.96
C TRP A 68 13.31 19.55 -5.75
N ASP A 69 12.62 20.69 -5.65
CA ASP A 69 11.20 20.70 -5.30
C ASP A 69 10.37 20.08 -6.42
N GLN A 70 10.69 20.40 -7.69
CA GLN A 70 10.06 19.75 -8.84
C GLN A 70 10.44 18.28 -8.96
N LEU A 71 11.71 17.95 -8.72
CA LEU A 71 12.18 16.56 -8.79
C LEU A 71 11.51 15.65 -7.75
N GLU A 72 11.26 16.18 -6.54
CA GLU A 72 10.54 15.47 -5.49
C GLU A 72 9.10 15.14 -5.95
N GLU A 73 8.39 16.10 -6.53
CA GLU A 73 7.05 15.90 -7.07
C GLU A 73 7.03 14.90 -8.23
N ASP A 74 7.97 15.01 -9.16
CA ASP A 74 8.07 14.11 -10.31
C ASP A 74 8.32 12.68 -9.85
N ILE A 75 9.28 12.44 -8.95
CA ILE A 75 9.58 11.10 -8.41
C ILE A 75 8.34 10.53 -7.69
N LEU A 76 7.65 11.34 -6.89
CA LEU A 76 6.43 10.91 -6.21
C LEU A 76 5.30 10.57 -7.18
N THR A 77 5.20 11.31 -8.29
CA THR A 77 4.18 11.14 -9.33
C THR A 77 4.47 9.95 -10.24
N TYR A 78 5.70 9.77 -10.72
CA TYR A 78 6.02 8.68 -11.63
C TYR A 78 6.10 7.32 -10.93
N TYR A 79 6.64 7.29 -9.72
CA TYR A 79 6.55 6.08 -8.88
C TYR A 79 5.24 6.03 -8.11
N ASN A 80 4.22 6.76 -8.58
CA ASN A 80 2.90 6.97 -8.01
C ASN A 80 2.47 5.87 -7.05
N ALA A 81 2.38 6.24 -5.78
CA ALA A 81 1.89 5.43 -4.67
C ALA A 81 0.44 4.92 -4.89
N ASP A 82 -0.25 5.43 -5.91
CA ASP A 82 -1.66 5.22 -6.19
C ASP A 82 -1.92 4.01 -7.13
N LEU A 83 -0.90 3.44 -7.79
CA LEU A 83 -1.06 2.23 -8.62
C LEU A 83 -1.22 0.92 -7.81
N SER A 84 -1.09 0.98 -6.48
CA SER A 84 -1.44 -0.14 -5.60
C SER A 84 -2.96 -0.27 -5.38
N GLU A 85 -3.75 0.71 -5.84
CA GLU A 85 -5.17 0.84 -5.48
C GLU A 85 -6.13 -0.04 -6.30
N SER A 86 -5.66 -0.68 -7.38
CA SER A 86 -6.52 -1.45 -8.30
C SER A 86 -6.34 -2.97 -8.25
N ARG A 87 -5.47 -3.53 -7.40
CA ARG A 87 -5.22 -4.98 -7.33
C ARG A 87 -5.62 -5.60 -6.00
N TYR A 88 -6.91 -5.68 -5.74
CA TYR A 88 -7.46 -6.64 -4.77
C TYR A 88 -8.04 -7.81 -5.53
N LEU A 89 -7.13 -8.68 -5.93
CA LEU A 89 -7.46 -9.96 -6.55
C LEU A 89 -8.29 -10.77 -5.55
N ILE A 90 -9.44 -11.26 -6.00
CA ILE A 90 -10.24 -12.29 -5.33
C ILE A 90 -9.30 -13.45 -5.00
N LYS A 91 -8.92 -13.60 -3.73
CA LYS A 91 -8.00 -14.67 -3.30
C LYS A 91 -8.83 -15.90 -2.97
N ARG A 92 -8.42 -17.05 -3.50
CA ARG A 92 -8.98 -18.35 -3.12
C ARG A 92 -8.58 -18.69 -1.67
N ILE A 93 -9.48 -18.42 -0.74
CA ILE A 93 -9.32 -18.73 0.69
C ILE A 93 -9.84 -20.15 0.94
N HIS A 94 -8.97 -21.04 1.43
CA HIS A 94 -9.32 -22.44 1.66
C HIS A 94 -9.08 -22.90 3.11
N ASN A 95 -8.44 -22.07 3.94
CA ASN A 95 -8.18 -22.37 5.35
C ASN A 95 -7.97 -21.09 6.15
N LEU A 96 -8.00 -21.22 7.48
CA LEU A 96 -7.88 -20.11 8.42
C LEU A 96 -6.61 -19.28 8.25
N LYS A 97 -5.47 -19.93 8.01
CA LYS A 97 -4.19 -19.23 7.81
C LYS A 97 -4.24 -18.33 6.58
N LYS A 98 -4.83 -18.81 5.47
CA LYS A 98 -5.04 -18.02 4.26
C LYS A 98 -6.08 -16.92 4.46
N PHE A 99 -7.11 -17.16 5.27
CA PHE A 99 -8.10 -16.15 5.60
C PHE A 99 -7.48 -15.00 6.40
N LYS A 100 -6.72 -15.29 7.47
CA LYS A 100 -6.00 -14.29 8.26
C LYS A 100 -5.07 -13.45 7.39
N GLN A 101 -4.31 -14.08 6.49
CA GLN A 101 -3.44 -13.36 5.58
C GLN A 101 -4.25 -12.48 4.61
N TYR A 102 -5.36 -12.98 4.07
CA TYR A 102 -6.25 -12.20 3.22
C TYR A 102 -6.84 -10.99 3.96
N GLU A 103 -7.33 -11.16 5.19
CA GLU A 103 -7.91 -10.09 6.00
C GLU A 103 -6.87 -8.99 6.27
N VAL A 104 -5.66 -9.37 6.68
CA VAL A 104 -4.55 -8.43 6.91
C VAL A 104 -4.18 -7.69 5.61
N ASP A 105 -3.99 -8.41 4.50
CA ASP A 105 -3.64 -7.80 3.21
C ASP A 105 -4.74 -6.82 2.75
N PHE A 106 -6.01 -7.22 2.87
CA PHE A 106 -7.16 -6.41 2.48
C PHE A 106 -7.28 -5.16 3.34
N LEU A 107 -7.25 -5.30 4.66
CA LEU A 107 -7.37 -4.18 5.61
C LEU A 107 -6.20 -3.21 5.47
N THR A 108 -4.98 -3.70 5.22
CA THR A 108 -3.81 -2.84 5.06
C THR A 108 -4.02 -1.79 3.97
N VAL A 109 -4.49 -2.21 2.81
CA VAL A 109 -4.65 -1.30 1.69
C VAL A 109 -6.01 -0.58 1.76
N SER A 110 -7.10 -1.27 2.19
CA SER A 110 -8.43 -0.64 2.24
C SER A 110 -8.56 0.41 3.36
N ASN A 111 -7.94 0.20 4.52
CA ASN A 111 -7.86 1.23 5.56
C ASN A 111 -7.03 2.43 5.09
N TRP A 112 -5.97 2.18 4.32
CA TRP A 112 -5.17 3.26 3.75
C TRP A 112 -6.01 4.10 2.75
N LEU A 113 -6.80 3.45 1.88
CA LEU A 113 -7.74 4.11 0.98
C LEU A 113 -8.82 4.90 1.75
N LEU A 114 -9.35 4.33 2.82
CA LEU A 114 -10.35 4.98 3.68
C LEU A 114 -9.77 6.24 4.35
N CYS A 115 -8.55 6.16 4.89
CA CYS A 115 -7.83 7.30 5.47
C CYS A 115 -7.56 8.40 4.43
N LYS A 116 -7.38 8.04 3.16
CA LYS A 116 -7.23 8.97 2.04
C LYS A 116 -8.55 9.47 1.47
N LYS A 117 -9.70 9.07 2.05
CA LYS A 117 -11.05 9.39 1.59
C LYS A 117 -11.31 8.97 0.13
N LYS A 118 -10.61 7.94 -0.35
CA LYS A 118 -10.77 7.38 -1.70
C LYS A 118 -11.86 6.32 -1.78
N ILE A 119 -12.24 5.75 -0.64
CA ILE A 119 -13.40 4.86 -0.50
C ILE A 119 -14.16 5.24 0.78
N THR A 120 -15.45 4.92 0.81
CA THR A 120 -16.29 4.98 2.01
C THR A 120 -16.19 3.68 2.82
N LYS A 121 -16.66 3.70 4.08
CA LYS A 121 -16.77 2.48 4.89
C LYS A 121 -17.68 1.43 4.25
N ASN A 122 -18.78 1.86 3.64
CA ASN A 122 -19.70 0.95 2.96
C ASN A 122 -18.99 0.27 1.78
N GLU A 123 -18.29 1.02 0.93
CA GLU A 123 -17.50 0.44 -0.16
C GLU A 123 -16.41 -0.51 0.33
N GLN A 124 -15.79 -0.24 1.48
CA GLN A 124 -14.83 -1.16 2.10
C GLN A 124 -15.50 -2.49 2.47
N HIS A 125 -16.67 -2.46 3.12
CA HIS A 125 -17.43 -3.67 3.46
C HIS A 125 -17.86 -4.44 2.23
N THR A 126 -18.38 -3.75 1.21
CA THR A 126 -18.75 -4.33 -0.09
C THR A 126 -17.56 -5.04 -0.73
N LYS A 127 -16.41 -4.36 -0.83
CA LYS A 127 -15.20 -4.93 -1.44
C LYS A 127 -14.65 -6.12 -0.66
N PHE A 128 -14.77 -6.12 0.67
CA PHE A 128 -14.39 -7.26 1.50
C PHE A 128 -15.29 -8.46 1.21
N TRP A 129 -16.61 -8.24 1.21
CA TRP A 129 -17.61 -9.26 0.91
C TRP A 129 -17.34 -9.94 -0.45
N TYR A 130 -17.23 -9.15 -1.52
CA TYR A 130 -16.97 -9.68 -2.87
C TYR A 130 -15.55 -10.25 -3.06
N GLY A 131 -14.62 -9.99 -2.15
CA GLY A 131 -13.29 -10.60 -2.18
C GLY A 131 -13.27 -12.05 -1.69
N LEU A 132 -14.34 -12.50 -1.02
CA LEU A 132 -14.52 -13.89 -0.59
C LEU A 132 -15.01 -14.77 -1.74
N ASN A 133 -14.65 -16.06 -1.69
CA ASN A 133 -15.20 -17.03 -2.64
C ASN A 133 -16.68 -17.32 -2.36
N ASN A 134 -17.43 -17.78 -3.37
CA ASN A 134 -18.89 -18.01 -3.25
C ASN A 134 -19.23 -18.96 -2.09
N LYS A 135 -18.49 -20.07 -1.95
CA LYS A 135 -18.75 -21.06 -0.88
C LYS A 135 -18.63 -20.47 0.52
N LEU A 136 -17.62 -19.62 0.76
CA LEU A 136 -17.45 -18.95 2.04
C LEU A 136 -18.54 -17.90 2.28
N ARG A 137 -18.96 -17.18 1.23
CA ARG A 137 -20.08 -16.23 1.35
C ARG A 137 -21.37 -16.93 1.74
N GLU A 138 -21.72 -18.00 1.04
CA GLU A 138 -22.91 -18.82 1.34
C GLU A 138 -22.87 -19.35 2.78
N ALA A 139 -21.72 -19.86 3.23
CA ALA A 139 -21.56 -20.34 4.60
C ALA A 139 -21.73 -19.20 5.63
N VAL A 140 -21.13 -18.04 5.37
CA VAL A 140 -21.22 -16.88 6.26
C VAL A 140 -22.64 -16.32 6.31
N GLU A 141 -23.33 -16.20 5.17
CA GLU A 141 -24.73 -15.79 5.10
C GLU A 141 -25.62 -16.75 5.90
N ALA A 142 -25.46 -18.06 5.71
CA ALA A 142 -26.24 -19.06 6.44
C ALA A 142 -26.05 -18.95 7.96
N HIS A 143 -24.79 -18.79 8.42
CA HIS A 143 -24.49 -18.61 9.83
C HIS A 143 -25.00 -17.25 10.37
N HIS A 144 -24.92 -16.19 9.57
CA HIS A 144 -25.38 -14.87 9.96
C HIS A 144 -26.91 -14.83 10.09
N LEU A 145 -27.64 -15.44 9.14
CA LEU A 145 -29.10 -15.58 9.18
C LEU A 145 -29.56 -16.40 10.39
N ALA A 146 -28.83 -17.45 10.77
CA ALA A 146 -29.11 -18.23 11.97
C ALA A 146 -28.97 -17.42 13.26
N MET A 147 -28.01 -16.48 13.32
CA MET A 147 -27.81 -15.59 14.47
C MET A 147 -28.73 -14.36 14.45
N HIS A 148 -29.15 -13.92 13.26
CA HIS A 148 -29.96 -12.72 13.05
C HIS A 148 -31.13 -13.00 12.09
N PRO A 149 -32.25 -13.57 12.58
CA PRO A 149 -33.38 -13.97 11.73
C PRO A 149 -34.09 -12.81 10.99
N GLN A 150 -33.90 -11.57 11.44
CA GLN A 150 -34.45 -10.36 10.81
C GLN A 150 -33.50 -9.70 9.81
N TYR A 151 -32.34 -10.31 9.54
CA TYR A 151 -31.37 -9.80 8.59
C TYR A 151 -31.92 -9.84 7.15
N ASP A 152 -31.83 -8.71 6.45
CA ASP A 152 -32.17 -8.61 5.03
C ASP A 152 -30.98 -9.10 4.18
N PRO A 153 -31.12 -10.16 3.37
CA PRO A 153 -30.07 -10.67 2.49
C PRO A 153 -29.52 -9.65 1.48
N GLN A 154 -30.24 -8.55 1.22
CA GLN A 154 -29.76 -7.48 0.34
C GLN A 154 -28.77 -6.53 1.03
N GLN A 155 -28.70 -6.55 2.36
CA GLN A 155 -27.69 -5.80 3.09
C GLN A 155 -26.34 -6.50 3.01
N ILE A 156 -25.27 -5.74 3.21
CA ILE A 156 -23.90 -6.26 3.21
C ILE A 156 -23.48 -6.48 4.65
N ILE A 157 -23.06 -7.72 4.96
CA ILE A 157 -22.56 -8.07 6.28
C ILE A 157 -21.25 -7.29 6.52
N VAL A 158 -21.21 -6.55 7.62
CA VAL A 158 -20.02 -5.79 8.02
C VAL A 158 -18.84 -6.71 8.27
N HIS A 159 -17.66 -6.23 7.89
CA HIS A 159 -16.37 -6.95 7.99
C HIS A 159 -16.19 -7.74 9.30
N ASN A 160 -16.45 -7.09 10.45
CA ASN A 160 -16.19 -7.69 11.76
C ASN A 160 -17.03 -8.94 12.02
N ASP A 161 -18.27 -8.96 11.53
CA ASP A 161 -19.16 -10.09 11.74
C ASP A 161 -18.80 -11.23 10.79
N VAL A 162 -18.45 -10.91 9.54
CA VAL A 162 -17.88 -11.88 8.59
C VAL A 162 -16.62 -12.54 9.16
N ALA A 163 -15.69 -11.75 9.69
CA ALA A 163 -14.44 -12.27 10.26
C ALA A 163 -14.71 -13.18 11.47
N LYS A 164 -15.56 -12.77 12.41
CA LYS A 164 -15.95 -13.59 13.57
C LYS A 164 -16.55 -14.94 13.15
N ILE A 165 -17.47 -14.92 12.19
CA ILE A 165 -18.12 -16.13 11.69
C ILE A 165 -17.08 -17.07 11.07
N ILE A 166 -16.20 -16.55 10.21
CA ILE A 166 -15.16 -17.36 9.55
C ILE A 166 -14.16 -17.91 10.58
N TYR A 167 -13.81 -17.14 11.61
CA TYR A 167 -12.95 -17.63 12.69
C TYR A 167 -13.57 -18.81 13.43
N ASN A 168 -14.87 -18.76 13.70
CA ASN A 168 -15.59 -19.85 14.37
C ASN A 168 -15.76 -21.08 13.46
N MET A 169 -15.87 -20.92 12.14
CA MET A 169 -16.01 -22.04 11.19
C MET A 169 -14.77 -22.92 11.08
N PHE A 170 -13.58 -22.39 11.34
CA PHE A 170 -12.31 -23.10 11.23
C PHE A 170 -11.68 -23.46 12.58
N THR A 171 -12.40 -23.23 13.68
CA THR A 171 -12.02 -23.64 15.03
C THR A 171 -12.75 -24.94 15.37
#